data_AF-A0A2S9BEI6-F1
#
_entry.id   AF-A0A2S9BEI6-F1
#
_cell.length_a   1.000
_cell.length_b   1.000
_cell.length_c   1.000
_cell.angle_alpha   90.00
_cell.angle_beta   90.00
_cell.angle_gamma   90.00
#
_symmetry.space_group_name_H-M   'P 1'
#
loop_
_entity.id
_entity.type
_entity.pdbx_description
1 polymer ?
#
loop_
_entity_poly.entity_id
_entity_poly.type
_entity_poly.pdbx_seq_one_letter_code
_entity_poly.pdbx_strand_id
1 'polypeptide(L)'
;MAMVYCRACAKELHETALSCPQCGASQQAFVPQTQAEVPWLAIVSMILGIICALTLFDDSEWDAETILGVGFISIAGLACGIICINQKHSGRNLAIAGIILSGLTALVLLCLSIE
;
A
#
# COMPACT_ATOMS: atom_id res chain seq x y z
N MET A 1 10.97 1.54 31.57
CA MET A 1 12.37 2.02 31.56
C MET A 1 13.26 0.79 31.53
N ALA A 2 13.65 0.30 30.35
CA ALA A 2 14.53 -0.85 30.24
C ALA A 2 15.98 -0.38 30.42
N MET A 3 16.72 -1.00 31.33
CA MET A 3 18.16 -0.74 31.44
C MET A 3 18.86 -1.42 30.26
N VAL A 4 19.68 -0.66 29.52
CA VAL A 4 20.41 -1.15 28.35
C VAL A 4 21.87 -1.30 28.73
N TYR A 5 22.53 -2.37 28.31
CA TYR A 5 23.95 -2.60 28.62
C TYR A 5 24.82 -2.40 27.38
N CYS A 6 26.01 -1.86 27.58
CA CYS A 6 26.99 -1.72 26.50
C CYS A 6 27.40 -3.09 25.96
N ARG A 7 27.34 -3.28 24.64
CA ARG A 7 27.70 -4.55 23.98
C ARG A 7 29.18 -4.93 24.08
N ALA A 8 30.05 -3.98 24.41
CA ALA A 8 31.50 -4.20 24.50
C ALA A 8 31.99 -4.44 25.92
N CYS A 9 31.56 -3.61 26.88
CA CYS A 9 32.06 -3.66 28.27
C CYS A 9 31.03 -4.13 29.30
N ALA A 10 29.82 -4.48 28.87
CA ALA A 10 28.69 -4.93 29.71
C ALA A 10 28.31 -3.97 30.85
N LYS A 11 28.74 -2.70 30.78
CA LYS A 11 28.35 -1.68 31.75
C LYS A 11 26.95 -1.16 31.45
N GLU A 12 26.22 -0.76 32.48
CA GLU A 12 24.93 -0.09 32.35
C GLU A 12 25.06 1.19 31.51
N LEU A 13 24.06 1.43 30.66
CA LEU A 13 24.02 2.54 29.74
C LEU A 13 22.58 3.06 29.63
N HIS A 14 22.46 4.38 29.46
CA HIS A 14 21.17 4.99 29.18
C HIS A 14 20.69 4.62 27.77
N GLU A 15 19.38 4.43 27.60
CA GLU A 15 18.76 3.93 26.36
C GLU A 15 19.00 4.80 25.12
N THR A 16 19.35 6.08 25.32
CA THR A 16 19.61 7.05 24.26
C THR A 16 21.10 7.27 23.97
N ALA A 17 22.02 6.60 24.68
CA ALA A 17 23.46 6.83 24.52
C ALA A 17 24.01 6.16 23.24
N LEU A 18 24.42 6.99 22.27
CA LEU A 18 25.04 6.55 21.01
C LEU A 18 26.45 5.96 21.16
N SER A 19 27.13 6.24 22.28
CA SER A 19 28.45 5.71 22.59
C SER A 19 28.59 5.45 24.08
N CYS A 20 29.36 4.42 24.43
CA CYS A 20 29.64 4.12 25.83
C CYS A 20 30.74 5.05 26.35
N PRO A 21 30.50 5.86 27.41
CA PRO A 21 31.52 6.76 27.96
C PRO A 21 32.72 6.03 28.59
N GLN A 22 32.56 4.76 28.93
CA GLN A 22 33.63 3.97 29.56
C GLN A 22 34.56 3.23 28.59
N CYS A 23 34.07 2.82 27.42
CA CYS A 23 34.88 2.05 26.46
C CYS A 23 34.93 2.66 25.06
N GLY A 24 34.18 3.73 24.80
CA GLY A 24 34.12 4.40 23.50
C GLY A 24 33.37 3.62 22.41
N ALA A 25 32.87 2.41 22.70
CA ALA A 25 32.15 1.62 21.70
C ALA A 25 30.85 2.31 21.29
N SER A 26 30.64 2.50 19.99
CA SER A 26 29.39 2.98 19.43
C SER A 26 28.28 1.96 19.70
N GLN A 27 27.15 2.45 20.21
CA GLN A 27 25.96 1.64 20.39
C GLN A 27 24.99 1.99 19.26
N GLN A 28 24.38 0.98 18.65
CA GLN A 28 23.30 1.22 17.70
C GLN A 28 22.16 1.90 18.46
N ALA A 29 21.90 3.17 18.10
CA ALA A 29 20.72 3.87 18.57
C ALA A 29 19.50 3.01 18.25
N PHE A 30 18.60 2.86 19.23
CA PHE A 30 17.29 2.31 18.99
C PHE A 30 16.61 3.22 17.96
N VAL A 31 16.64 2.83 16.68
CA VAL A 31 15.80 3.42 15.65
C VAL A 31 14.41 2.88 15.97
N PRO A 32 13.45 3.73 16.40
CA PRO A 32 12.08 3.28 16.52
C PRO A 32 11.71 2.70 15.15
N GLN A 33 11.38 1.40 15.11
CA GLN A 33 10.81 0.81 13.92
C GLN A 33 9.52 1.59 13.68
N THR A 34 9.54 2.52 12.73
CA THR A 34 8.34 3.21 12.26
C THR A 34 7.36 2.10 11.93
N GLN A 35 6.27 1.98 12.70
CA GLN A 35 5.25 0.98 12.43
C GLN A 35 4.90 1.13 10.96
N ALA A 36 5.15 0.08 10.17
CA ALA A 36 4.78 0.08 8.77
C ALA A 36 3.27 0.22 8.74
N GLU A 37 2.80 1.45 8.54
CA GLU A 37 1.40 1.77 8.39
C GLU A 37 0.89 0.91 7.23
N VAL A 38 0.05 -0.07 7.54
CA VAL A 38 -0.51 -0.96 6.53
C VAL A 38 -1.23 -0.08 5.50
N PRO A 39 -0.83 -0.11 4.21
CA PRO A 39 -1.41 0.77 3.21
C PRO A 39 -2.75 0.19 2.74
N TRP A 40 -3.72 0.14 3.66
CA TRP A 40 -5.04 -0.47 3.48
C TRP A 40 -5.74 0.04 2.22
N LEU A 41 -5.62 1.34 1.94
CA LEU A 41 -6.21 1.97 0.77
C LEU A 41 -5.58 1.47 -0.55
N ALA A 42 -4.27 1.18 -0.56
CA ALA A 42 -3.61 0.58 -1.72
C ALA A 42 -4.06 -0.86 -1.94
N ILE A 43 -4.21 -1.63 -0.85
CA ILE A 43 -4.68 -3.02 -0.90
C ILE A 43 -6.12 -3.07 -1.44
N VAL A 44 -7.01 -2.20 -0.94
CA VAL A 44 -8.40 -2.11 -1.40
C VAL A 44 -8.45 -1.72 -2.89
N SER A 45 -7.70 -0.70 -3.31
CA SER A 45 -7.63 -0.31 -4.73
C SER A 45 -7.14 -1.45 -5.63
N MET A 46 -6.15 -2.22 -5.17
CA MET A 46 -5.63 -3.37 -5.91
C MET A 46 -6.66 -4.52 -6.00
N ILE A 47 -7.33 -4.87 -4.91
CA ILE A 47 -8.37 -5.91 -4.91
C ILE A 47 -9.51 -5.53 -5.84
N LEU A 48 -9.99 -4.28 -5.78
CA LEU A 48 -11.04 -3.79 -6.68
C LEU A 48 -10.60 -3.87 -8.16
N GLY A 49 -9.36 -3.47 -8.46
CA GLY A 49 -8.81 -3.59 -9.80
C GLY A 49 -8.75 -5.04 -10.28
N ILE A 50 -8.30 -5.97 -9.43
CA ILE A 50 -8.24 -7.40 -9.77
C ILE A 50 -9.63 -7.95 -10.06
N ILE A 51 -10.65 -7.61 -9.25
CA ILE A 51 -12.03 -8.03 -9.50
C ILE A 51 -12.51 -7.53 -10.86
N CYS A 52 -12.29 -6.25 -11.19
CA CYS A 52 -12.59 -5.68 -12.50
C CYS A 52 -11.87 -6.39 -13.66
N ALA A 53 -10.60 -6.77 -13.48
CA ALA A 53 -9.87 -7.50 -14.50
C ALA A 53 -10.38 -8.93 -14.67
N LEU A 54 -10.79 -9.59 -13.58
CA LEU A 54 -11.36 -10.94 -13.65
C LEU A 54 -12.73 -10.94 -14.33
N THR A 55 -13.56 -9.89 -14.13
CA THR A 55 -14.84 -9.79 -14.84
C THR A 55 -14.64 -9.76 -16.35
N LEU A 56 -13.59 -9.13 -16.88
CA LEU A 56 -13.31 -9.08 -18.32
C LEU A 56 -13.10 -10.44 -19.00
N PHE A 57 -12.75 -11.49 -18.24
CA PHE A 57 -12.59 -12.85 -18.77
C PHE A 57 -13.85 -13.70 -18.64
N ASP A 58 -14.96 -13.12 -18.15
CA ASP A 58 -16.23 -13.80 -18.04
C ASP A 58 -16.95 -13.81 -19.40
N ASP A 59 -17.11 -14.99 -20.00
CA ASP A 59 -17.75 -15.21 -21.31
C ASP A 59 -19.29 -15.09 -21.28
N SER A 60 -19.87 -14.64 -20.16
CA SER A 60 -21.32 -14.46 -20.04
C SER A 60 -21.79 -13.24 -20.85
N GLU A 61 -23.08 -13.21 -21.21
CA GLU A 61 -23.68 -12.03 -21.85
C GLU A 61 -23.95 -10.97 -20.78
N TRP A 62 -23.40 -9.75 -20.95
CA TRP A 62 -23.49 -8.72 -19.92
C TRP A 62 -24.74 -7.87 -20.12
N ASP A 63 -25.66 -7.99 -19.16
CA ASP A 63 -26.77 -7.04 -19.03
C ASP A 63 -26.27 -5.62 -18.71
N ALA A 64 -27.08 -4.60 -19.05
CA ALA A 64 -26.77 -3.20 -18.79
C ALA A 64 -26.47 -2.91 -17.31
N GLU A 65 -27.13 -3.62 -16.39
CA GLU A 65 -26.90 -3.51 -14.95
C GLU A 65 -25.49 -3.98 -14.55
N THR A 66 -24.98 -5.01 -15.21
CA THR A 66 -23.63 -5.54 -15.00
C THR A 66 -22.58 -4.54 -15.49
N ILE A 67 -22.79 -3.97 -16.69
CA ILE A 67 -21.90 -2.94 -17.27
C ILE A 67 -21.84 -1.70 -16.35
N LEU A 68 -22.98 -1.20 -15.89
CA LEU A 68 -23.04 -0.08 -14.96
C LEU A 68 -22.37 -0.42 -13.62
N GLY A 69 -22.63 -1.60 -13.06
CA GLY A 69 -22.04 -2.06 -11.80
C GLY A 69 -20.52 -2.14 -11.84
N VAL A 70 -19.95 -2.72 -12.90
CA VAL A 70 -18.49 -2.79 -13.09
C VAL A 70 -17.89 -1.40 -13.31
N GLY A 71 -18.62 -0.51 -14.00
CA GLY A 71 -18.24 0.90 -14.15
C GLY A 71 -18.10 1.63 -12.82
N PHE A 72 -19.09 1.50 -11.92
CA PHE A 72 -19.03 2.09 -10.58
C PHE A 72 -17.87 1.55 -9.75
N ILE A 73 -17.62 0.24 -9.79
CA ILE A 73 -16.50 -0.39 -9.08
C ILE A 73 -15.16 0.13 -9.61
N SER A 74 -15.01 0.25 -10.93
CA SER A 74 -13.78 0.76 -11.53
C SER A 74 -13.51 2.21 -11.14
N ILE A 75 -14.54 3.08 -11.14
CA ILE A 75 -14.44 4.48 -10.70
C ILE A 75 -14.04 4.57 -9.22
N ALA A 76 -14.64 3.76 -8.35
CA ALA A 76 -14.29 3.71 -6.93
C ALA A 76 -12.84 3.24 -6.72
N GLY A 77 -12.41 2.20 -7.44
CA GLY A 77 -11.04 1.69 -7.40
C GLY A 77 -10.00 2.73 -7.85
N LEU A 78 -10.31 3.49 -8.91
CA LEU A 78 -9.51 4.61 -9.40
C LEU A 78 -9.42 5.73 -8.37
N ALA A 79 -10.53 6.16 -7.79
CA ALA A 79 -10.55 7.22 -6.77
C ALA A 79 -9.70 6.84 -5.55
N CYS A 80 -9.88 5.62 -5.01
CA CYS A 80 -9.07 5.13 -3.89
C CYS A 80 -7.58 5.06 -4.23
N GLY A 81 -7.23 4.62 -5.45
CA GLY A 81 -5.85 4.59 -5.93
C GLY A 81 -5.22 5.99 -6.01
N ILE A 82 -5.95 6.95 -6.59
CA ILE A 82 -5.49 8.34 -6.75
C ILE A 82 -5.29 9.00 -5.37
N ILE A 83 -6.20 8.80 -4.43
CA ILE A 83 -6.07 9.31 -3.06
C ILE A 83 -4.82 8.71 -2.39
N CYS A 84 -4.57 7.40 -2.58
CA CYS A 84 -3.39 6.75 -2.02
C CYS A 84 -2.07 7.31 -2.56
N ILE A 85 -2.01 7.69 -3.84
CA ILE A 85 -0.82 8.33 -4.42
C ILE A 85 -0.59 9.73 -3.81
N ASN A 86 -1.67 10.51 -3.64
CA ASN A 86 -1.59 11.86 -3.10
C ASN A 86 -1.18 11.88 -1.63
N GLN A 87 -1.55 10.89 -0.83
CA GLN A 87 -1.21 10.83 0.60
C GLN A 87 0.22 10.34 0.89
N LYS A 88 1.02 10.01 -0.15
CA LYS A 88 2.44 9.61 -0.02
C LYS A 88 2.71 8.47 0.99
N HIS A 89 1.73 7.62 1.27
CA HIS A 89 1.87 6.44 2.14
C HIS A 89 2.81 5.38 1.53
N SER A 90 3.33 4.46 2.36
CA SER A 90 4.36 3.47 2.00
C SER A 90 3.88 2.30 1.10
N GLY A 91 2.96 2.56 0.17
CA GLY A 91 2.38 1.57 -0.75
C GLY A 91 2.22 2.06 -2.19
N ARG A 92 2.93 3.14 -2.58
CA ARG A 92 2.75 3.82 -3.88
C ARG A 92 2.81 2.88 -5.09
N ASN A 93 3.79 1.98 -5.14
CA ASN A 93 3.95 1.07 -6.28
C ASN A 93 2.75 0.11 -6.42
N LEU A 94 2.16 -0.30 -5.29
CA LEU A 94 0.99 -1.17 -5.25
C LEU A 94 -0.27 -0.42 -5.73
N ALA A 95 -0.44 0.83 -5.30
CA ALA A 95 -1.54 1.67 -5.74
C ALA A 95 -1.48 1.97 -7.25
N ILE A 96 -0.28 2.18 -7.81
CA ILE A 96 -0.10 2.37 -9.26
C ILE A 96 -0.58 1.13 -10.04
N ALA A 97 -0.25 -0.08 -9.59
CA ALA A 97 -0.71 -1.31 -10.24
C ALA A 97 -2.25 -1.42 -10.22
N GLY A 98 -2.89 -1.11 -9.09
CA GLY A 98 -4.35 -1.07 -8.98
C GLY A 98 -5.01 -0.06 -9.92
N ILE A 99 -4.45 1.16 -10.01
CA ILE A 99 -4.94 2.20 -10.93
C ILE A 99 -4.85 1.77 -12.38
N ILE A 100 -3.74 1.13 -12.79
CA ILE A 100 -3.57 0.65 -14.16
C ILE A 100 -4.60 -0.43 -14.48
N LEU A 101 -4.83 -1.40 -13.58
CA LEU A 101 -5.84 -2.45 -13.79
C LEU A 101 -7.26 -1.87 -13.93
N SER A 102 -7.65 -0.97 -13.02
CA SER A 102 -8.97 -0.33 -13.06
C SER A 102 -9.12 0.55 -14.30
N GLY A 103 -8.09 1.32 -14.65
CA GLY A 103 -8.09 2.18 -15.83
C GLY A 103 -8.23 1.41 -17.15
N LEU A 104 -7.52 0.28 -17.30
CA LEU A 104 -7.67 -0.59 -18.46
C LEU A 104 -9.10 -1.15 -18.56
N THR A 105 -9.67 -1.58 -17.42
CA THR A 105 -11.04 -2.10 -17.40
C THR A 105 -12.08 -1.02 -17.75
N ALA A 106 -11.92 0.19 -17.21
CA ALA A 106 -12.78 1.32 -17.56
C ALA A 106 -12.71 1.66 -19.06
N LEU A 107 -11.52 1.57 -19.67
CA LEU A 107 -11.34 1.82 -21.09
C LEU A 107 -12.03 0.77 -21.96
N VAL A 108 -11.92 -0.52 -21.60
CA VAL A 108 -12.63 -1.60 -22.30
C VAL A 108 -14.15 -1.43 -22.19
N LEU A 109 -14.65 -1.09 -20.99
CA LEU A 109 -16.08 -0.80 -20.78
C LEU A 109 -16.59 0.34 -21.66
N LEU A 110 -15.82 1.43 -21.79
CA LEU A 110 -16.16 2.53 -22.68
C LEU A 110 -16.23 2.09 -24.14
N CYS A 111 -15.29 1.24 -24.58
CA CYS A 111 -15.35 0.65 -25.93
C CYS A 111 -16.61 -0.21 -26.13
N LEU A 112 -16.94 -1.10 -25.18
CA LEU A 112 -18.12 -1.95 -25.25
C LEU A 112 -19.44 -1.16 -25.22
N SER A 113 -19.46 0.00 -24.57
CA SER A 113 -20.67 0.84 -24.49
C SER A 113 -20.95 1.65 -25.77
N ILE A 114 -19.97 1.75 -26.67
CA ILE A 114 -20.08 2.52 -27.93
C ILE A 114 -20.60 1.65 -29.08
N GLU A 115 -20.41 0.34 -28.98
CA GLU A 115 -20.86 -0.65 -29.97
C GLU A 115 -22.34 -1.02 -29.77
#